data_AF-A0A533X034-F1
#
_entry.id   AF-A0A533X034-F1
#
_cell.length_a   1.000
_cell.length_b   1.000
_cell.length_c   1.000
_cell.angle_alpha   90.00
_cell.angle_beta   90.00
_cell.angle_gamma   90.00
#
_symmetry.space_group_name_H-M   'P 1'
#
loop_
_entity.id
_entity.type
_entity.pdbx_description
1 polymer ?
#
loop_
_entity_poly.entity_id
_entity_poly.type
_entity_poly.pdbx_seq_one_letter_code
_entity_poly.pdbx_strand_id
1 'polypeptide(L)'
;MLQVPVSSVPVERVDIERISFRPGEITANLVNSGATDVEIAQLQVNDAIWGGTVSPSSVIPRLGKATLSVLYPWIELEPVKLSVITSNGIKFEREIAVAVVTPEFSLQLLYVFVLIGIYIGLLPVFLGLGWYPILKSLSARWYDFFLSFTVGLLVLLGVDSVKEALQTSAEAPAGFNVTLLVVIGLFASFISLMTIGGSAISSKSGVARRGLALA
;
A
#
# COMPACT_ATOMS: atom_id res chain seq x y z
N MET A 1 -4.46 35.06 41.00
CA MET A 1 -4.18 34.51 39.65
C MET A 1 -4.69 33.08 39.63
N LEU A 2 -5.83 32.81 39.02
CA LEU A 2 -6.36 31.45 38.85
C LEU A 2 -5.57 30.80 37.71
N GLN A 3 -4.72 29.85 38.05
CA GLN A 3 -4.01 29.03 37.07
C GLN A 3 -5.02 28.06 36.49
N VAL A 4 -5.59 28.41 35.33
CA VAL A 4 -6.40 27.48 34.53
C VAL A 4 -5.45 26.32 34.19
N PRO A 5 -5.73 25.08 34.64
CA PRO A 5 -4.98 23.96 34.11
C PRO A 5 -5.27 23.94 32.61
N VAL A 6 -4.24 24.18 31.80
CA VAL A 6 -4.28 23.83 30.38
C VAL A 6 -4.38 22.30 30.33
N SER A 7 -5.60 21.78 30.49
CA SER A 7 -5.94 20.46 30.02
C SER A 7 -5.57 20.48 28.55
N SER A 8 -4.49 19.79 28.18
CA SER A 8 -4.15 19.58 26.78
C SER A 8 -5.39 19.00 26.12
N VAL A 9 -6.08 19.82 25.31
CA VAL A 9 -7.23 19.35 24.55
C VAL A 9 -6.72 18.18 23.71
N PRO A 10 -7.25 16.96 23.88
CA PRO A 10 -6.80 15.82 23.11
C PRO A 10 -6.89 16.17 21.63
N VAL A 11 -5.78 15.95 20.90
CA VAL A 11 -5.75 16.20 19.46
C VAL A 11 -6.58 15.11 18.80
N GLU A 12 -7.77 15.45 18.35
CA GLU A 12 -8.58 14.60 17.49
C GLU A 12 -7.90 14.44 16.14
N ARG A 13 -8.01 13.24 15.56
CA ARG A 13 -7.55 12.99 14.20
C ARG A 13 -8.39 11.89 13.57
N VAL A 14 -9.02 12.23 12.45
CA VAL A 14 -9.76 11.29 11.63
C VAL A 14 -9.12 11.25 10.26
N ASP A 15 -8.55 10.11 9.91
CA ASP A 15 -7.98 9.87 8.61
C ASP A 15 -9.06 9.27 7.69
N ILE A 16 -9.30 9.92 6.56
CA ILE A 16 -10.14 9.40 5.49
C ILE A 16 -9.23 8.56 4.60
N GLU A 17 -9.30 7.23 4.70
CA GLU A 17 -8.38 6.33 3.99
C GLU A 17 -8.87 6.02 2.57
N ARG A 18 -9.64 4.94 2.43
CA ARG A 18 -10.12 4.44 1.15
C ARG A 18 -11.47 5.06 0.84
N ILE A 19 -11.56 5.70 -0.32
CA ILE A 19 -12.81 6.22 -0.88
C ILE A 19 -13.15 5.38 -2.09
N SER A 20 -14.38 4.89 -2.15
CA SER A 20 -14.92 4.15 -3.27
C SER A 20 -16.12 4.86 -3.85
N PHE A 21 -16.16 4.89 -5.17
CA PHE A 21 -17.21 5.52 -5.96
C PHE A 21 -18.03 4.43 -6.65
N ARG A 22 -19.33 4.41 -6.37
CA ARG A 22 -20.35 3.64 -7.07
C ARG A 22 -21.28 4.62 -7.78
N PRO A 23 -22.01 4.22 -8.83
CA PRO A 23 -22.95 5.13 -9.48
C PRO A 23 -23.92 5.76 -8.47
N GLY A 24 -23.83 7.08 -8.27
CA GLY A 24 -24.68 7.82 -7.32
C GLY A 24 -24.37 7.66 -5.83
N GLU A 25 -23.30 6.94 -5.46
CA GLU A 25 -22.89 6.74 -4.08
C GLU A 25 -21.38 6.92 -3.91
N ILE A 26 -21.00 7.63 -2.85
CA ILE A 26 -19.63 7.73 -2.36
C ILE A 26 -19.56 7.02 -1.01
N THR A 27 -18.65 6.07 -0.89
CA THR A 27 -18.36 5.39 0.38
C THR A 27 -16.92 5.69 0.79
N ALA A 28 -16.68 6.07 2.04
CA ALA A 28 -15.35 6.38 2.55
C ALA A 28 -15.08 5.65 3.87
N ASN A 29 -13.89 5.10 4.02
CA ASN A 29 -13.44 4.51 5.28
C ASN A 29 -12.75 5.57 6.13
N LEU A 30 -13.26 5.76 7.34
CA LEU A 30 -12.75 6.65 8.36
C LEU A 30 -11.99 5.83 9.40
N VAL A 31 -10.82 6.30 9.81
CA VAL A 31 -10.03 5.71 10.89
C VAL A 31 -9.67 6.79 11.91
N ASN A 32 -9.97 6.53 13.18
CA ASN A 32 -9.58 7.43 14.26
C ASN A 32 -8.13 7.15 14.70
N SER A 33 -7.20 7.99 14.27
CA SER A 33 -5.79 7.95 14.69
C SER A 33 -5.50 8.90 15.87
N GLY A 34 -6.53 9.54 16.43
CA GLY A 34 -6.45 10.39 17.61
C GLY A 34 -6.22 9.61 18.91
N ALA A 35 -6.00 10.36 20.00
CA ALA A 35 -5.79 9.79 21.33
C ALA A 35 -7.09 9.40 22.05
N THR A 36 -8.22 9.95 21.63
CA THR A 36 -9.55 9.80 22.25
C THR A 36 -10.59 9.40 21.22
N ASP A 37 -11.75 8.97 21.68
CA ASP A 37 -12.90 8.68 20.83
C ASP A 37 -13.35 9.97 20.13
N VAL A 38 -13.77 9.85 18.87
CA VAL A 38 -14.19 10.98 18.04
C VAL A 38 -15.60 10.74 17.54
N GLU A 39 -16.47 11.74 17.69
CA GLU A 39 -17.83 11.71 17.15
C GLU A 39 -17.93 12.57 15.89
N ILE A 40 -18.45 11.99 14.81
CA ILE A 40 -18.71 12.70 13.56
C ILE A 40 -20.06 13.40 13.65
N ALA A 41 -20.07 14.74 13.58
CA ALA A 41 -21.28 15.55 13.69
C ALA A 41 -21.85 15.97 12.33
N GLN A 42 -20.97 16.28 11.36
CA GLN A 42 -21.39 16.72 10.04
C GLN A 42 -20.52 16.15 8.94
N LEU A 43 -21.13 16.05 7.76
CA LEU A 43 -20.53 15.62 6.53
C LEU A 43 -20.70 16.71 5.46
N GLN A 44 -19.65 16.95 4.69
CA GLN A 44 -19.68 17.82 3.53
C GLN A 44 -19.12 17.12 2.29
N VAL A 45 -19.74 17.39 1.14
CA VAL A 45 -19.23 17.04 -0.19
C VAL A 45 -19.13 18.33 -0.99
N ASN A 46 -17.95 18.64 -1.53
CA ASN A 46 -17.67 19.89 -2.24
C ASN A 46 -18.07 21.15 -1.42
N ASP A 47 -17.70 21.16 -0.14
CA ASP A 47 -18.04 22.20 0.87
C ASP A 47 -19.54 22.41 1.13
N ALA A 48 -20.42 21.62 0.53
CA ALA A 48 -21.84 21.62 0.83
C ALA A 48 -22.17 20.56 1.88
N ILE A 49 -22.98 20.93 2.89
CA ILE A 49 -23.48 19.98 3.89
C ILE A 49 -24.39 18.96 3.19
N TRP A 50 -24.11 17.68 3.38
CA TRP A 50 -24.85 16.59 2.78
C TRP A 50 -25.24 15.52 3.80
N GLY A 51 -26.36 14.84 3.56
CA GLY A 51 -26.79 13.73 4.40
C GLY A 51 -25.98 12.47 4.12
N GLY A 52 -25.61 11.75 5.16
CA GLY A 52 -24.89 10.48 5.03
C GLY A 52 -25.09 9.60 6.26
N THR A 53 -24.71 8.34 6.15
CA THR A 53 -24.74 7.39 7.26
C THR A 53 -23.31 6.99 7.63
N VAL A 54 -23.04 6.93 8.92
CA VAL A 54 -21.77 6.41 9.46
C VAL A 54 -22.08 5.08 10.15
N SER A 55 -21.50 3.99 9.66
CA SER A 55 -21.66 2.64 10.18
C SER A 55 -20.33 2.13 10.73
N PRO A 56 -20.28 1.45 11.89
CA PRO A 56 -21.41 1.01 12.72
C PRO A 56 -21.97 2.08 13.67
N SER A 57 -21.22 3.15 13.95
CA SER A 57 -21.61 4.24 14.86
C SER A 57 -20.96 5.55 14.42
N SER A 58 -21.59 6.68 14.73
CA SER A 58 -21.01 8.03 14.56
C SER A 58 -19.86 8.30 15.53
N VAL A 59 -19.78 7.54 16.64
CA VAL A 59 -18.68 7.59 17.61
C VAL A 59 -17.65 6.52 17.24
N ILE A 60 -16.47 6.97 16.82
CA ILE A 60 -15.37 6.12 16.40
C ILE A 60 -14.37 6.02 17.57
N PRO A 61 -14.21 4.84 18.19
CA PRO A 61 -13.25 4.68 19.27
C PRO A 61 -11.81 4.86 18.76
N ARG A 62 -10.85 5.10 19.66
CA ARG A 62 -9.43 5.18 19.27
C ARG A 62 -8.99 3.95 18.45
N LEU A 63 -8.31 4.18 17.31
CA LEU A 63 -7.93 3.18 16.30
C LEU A 63 -9.11 2.40 15.70
N GLY A 64 -10.34 2.85 15.98
CA GLY A 64 -11.57 2.33 15.41
C GLY A 64 -11.73 2.73 13.96
N LYS A 65 -12.58 1.97 13.27
CA LYS A 65 -12.92 2.19 11.86
C LYS A 65 -14.41 2.40 11.73
N ALA A 66 -14.81 3.30 10.84
CA ALA A 66 -16.19 3.48 10.43
C ALA A 66 -16.27 3.67 8.91
N THR A 67 -17.39 3.26 8.33
CA THR A 67 -17.70 3.46 6.92
C THR A 67 -18.75 4.56 6.81
N LEU A 68 -18.39 5.60 6.10
CA LEU A 68 -19.25 6.71 5.73
C LEU A 68 -19.85 6.43 4.35
N SER A 69 -21.18 6.42 4.24
CA SER A 69 -21.91 6.29 2.97
C SER A 69 -22.71 7.55 2.67
N VAL A 70 -22.57 8.05 1.45
CA VAL A 70 -23.15 9.31 0.99
C VAL A 70 -23.80 9.10 -0.37
N LEU A 71 -25.11 9.31 -0.47
CA LEU A 71 -25.82 9.29 -1.75
C LEU A 71 -25.59 10.63 -2.46
N TYR A 72 -24.58 10.68 -3.33
CA TYR A 72 -24.19 11.88 -4.05
C TYR A 72 -23.99 11.55 -5.53
N PRO A 73 -24.68 12.25 -6.45
CA PRO A 73 -24.58 12.01 -7.89
C PRO A 73 -23.30 12.63 -8.46
N TRP A 74 -22.14 12.07 -8.12
CA TRP A 74 -20.85 12.52 -8.65
C TRP A 74 -20.74 12.23 -10.15
N ILE A 75 -19.89 13.02 -10.83
CA ILE A 75 -19.60 12.91 -12.26
C ILE A 75 -18.21 12.31 -12.43
N GLU A 76 -18.06 11.39 -13.38
CA GLU A 76 -16.77 10.82 -13.73
C GLU A 76 -15.78 11.89 -14.19
N LEU A 77 -14.53 11.75 -13.76
CA LEU A 77 -13.41 12.62 -14.06
C LEU A 77 -13.52 14.05 -13.49
N GLU A 78 -14.48 14.30 -12.61
CA GLU A 78 -14.59 15.55 -11.86
C GLU A 78 -13.91 15.41 -10.48
N PRO A 79 -13.23 16.44 -9.97
CA PRO A 79 -12.74 16.44 -8.61
C PRO A 79 -13.90 16.42 -7.61
N VAL A 80 -13.72 15.64 -6.55
CA VAL A 80 -14.66 15.57 -5.43
C VAL A 80 -13.89 15.81 -4.15
N LYS A 81 -14.36 16.72 -3.30
CA LYS A 81 -13.82 16.96 -1.97
C LYS A 81 -14.76 16.42 -0.92
N LEU A 82 -14.28 15.48 -0.12
CA LEU A 82 -15.02 14.95 1.02
C LEU A 82 -14.49 15.61 2.30
N SER A 83 -15.38 16.07 3.17
CA SER A 83 -14.99 16.60 4.47
C SER A 83 -15.90 16.09 5.57
N VAL A 84 -15.32 15.78 6.73
CA VAL A 84 -16.04 15.41 7.94
C VAL A 84 -15.72 16.42 9.03
N ILE A 85 -16.72 16.78 9.83
CA ILE A 85 -16.59 17.71 10.95
C ILE A 85 -16.97 16.96 12.22
N THR A 86 -16.10 17.00 13.22
CA THR A 86 -16.33 16.36 14.52
C THR A 86 -17.27 17.16 15.39
N SER A 87 -17.80 16.57 16.46
CA SER A 87 -18.62 17.28 17.46
C SER A 87 -17.89 18.44 18.13
N ASN A 88 -16.56 18.38 18.19
CA ASN A 88 -15.69 19.47 18.65
C ASN A 88 -15.41 20.55 17.58
N GLY A 89 -16.03 20.44 16.39
CA GLY A 89 -15.96 21.44 15.32
C GLY A 89 -14.67 21.38 14.49
N ILE A 90 -13.88 20.30 14.61
CA ILE A 90 -12.65 20.13 13.83
C ILE A 90 -13.01 19.53 12.47
N LYS A 91 -12.57 20.19 11.38
CA LYS A 91 -12.79 19.73 10.00
C LYS A 91 -11.59 18.91 9.51
N PHE A 92 -11.86 17.71 9.01
CA PHE A 92 -10.91 16.88 8.29
C PHE A 92 -11.40 16.71 6.85
N GLU A 93 -10.51 16.90 5.88
CA GLU A 93 -10.88 16.87 4.47
C GLU A 93 -9.90 16.05 3.63
N ARG A 94 -10.43 15.44 2.57
CA ARG A 94 -9.66 14.73 1.57
C ARG A 94 -10.21 15.09 0.19
N GLU A 95 -9.32 15.60 -0.64
CA GLU A 95 -9.61 15.90 -2.04
C GLU A 95 -9.24 14.71 -2.92
N ILE A 96 -10.15 14.40 -3.84
CA ILE A 96 -9.98 13.38 -4.87
C ILE A 96 -9.92 14.14 -6.19
N ALA A 97 -8.73 14.26 -6.77
CA ALA A 97 -8.52 15.06 -7.98
C ALA A 97 -9.33 14.54 -9.18
N VAL A 98 -9.58 13.23 -9.24
CA VAL A 98 -10.30 12.57 -10.34
C VAL A 98 -11.17 11.46 -9.77
N ALA A 99 -12.49 11.65 -9.73
CA ALA A 99 -13.43 10.60 -9.34
C ALA A 99 -13.64 9.61 -10.49
N VAL A 100 -13.44 8.32 -10.21
CA VAL A 100 -13.69 7.22 -11.15
C VAL A 100 -14.41 6.09 -10.44
N VAL A 101 -15.28 5.37 -11.17
CA VAL A 101 -15.96 4.20 -10.62
C VAL A 101 -14.91 3.24 -10.07
N THR A 102 -15.05 2.89 -8.80
CA THR A 102 -14.09 2.00 -8.16
C THR A 102 -14.32 0.58 -8.68
N PRO A 103 -13.31 -0.06 -9.30
CA PRO A 103 -13.46 -1.41 -9.82
C PRO A 103 -13.81 -2.38 -8.69
N GLU A 104 -14.83 -3.19 -8.92
CA GLU A 104 -15.15 -4.30 -8.04
C GLU A 104 -14.33 -5.53 -8.41
N PHE A 105 -14.09 -6.38 -7.40
CA PHE A 105 -13.49 -7.68 -7.64
C PHE A 105 -14.39 -8.49 -8.57
N SER A 106 -13.88 -8.81 -9.76
CA SER A 106 -14.56 -9.65 -10.74
C SER A 106 -13.56 -10.64 -11.36
N LEU A 107 -14.06 -11.77 -11.87
CA LEU A 107 -13.22 -12.74 -12.56
C LEU A 107 -12.59 -12.16 -13.83
N GLN A 108 -13.29 -11.22 -14.48
CA GLN A 108 -12.78 -10.48 -15.63
C GLN A 108 -11.61 -9.58 -15.23
N LEU A 109 -11.74 -8.84 -14.12
CA LEU A 109 -10.65 -8.01 -13.60
C LEU A 109 -9.45 -8.89 -13.24
N LEU A 110 -9.67 -10.00 -12.53
CA LEU A 110 -8.62 -10.95 -12.20
C LEU A 110 -7.92 -11.49 -13.45
N TYR A 111 -8.68 -11.86 -14.50
CA TYR A 111 -8.11 -12.31 -15.77
C TYR A 111 -7.22 -11.24 -16.42
N VAL A 112 -7.66 -9.98 -16.45
CA VAL A 112 -6.87 -8.86 -16.97
C VAL A 112 -5.59 -8.67 -16.16
N PHE A 113 -5.66 -8.70 -14.83
CA PHE A 113 -4.49 -8.59 -13.96
C PHE A 113 -3.50 -9.75 -14.16
N VAL A 114 -4.01 -10.98 -14.30
CA VAL A 114 -3.17 -12.15 -14.63
C VAL A 114 -2.50 -11.95 -15.98
N LEU A 115 -3.23 -11.47 -16.99
CA LEU A 115 -2.68 -11.22 -18.32
C LEU A 115 -1.58 -10.14 -18.25
N ILE A 116 -1.82 -9.02 -17.57
CA ILE A 116 -0.82 -7.96 -17.33
C ILE A 116 0.41 -8.54 -16.62
N GLY A 117 0.21 -9.36 -15.58
CA GLY A 117 1.30 -10.03 -14.87
C GLY A 117 2.13 -10.96 -15.76
N ILE A 118 1.49 -11.71 -16.66
CA ILE A 118 2.18 -12.53 -17.66
C ILE A 118 2.98 -11.66 -18.63
N TYR A 119 2.39 -10.57 -19.13
CA TYR A 119 3.05 -9.65 -20.07
C TYR A 119 4.25 -8.92 -19.46
N ILE A 120 4.17 -8.50 -18.19
CA ILE A 120 5.23 -7.74 -17.52
C ILE A 120 6.26 -8.66 -16.85
N GLY A 121 5.85 -9.83 -16.37
CA GLY A 121 6.72 -10.74 -15.62
C GLY A 121 7.28 -11.87 -16.47
N LEU A 122 6.39 -12.69 -17.04
CA LEU A 122 6.77 -13.96 -17.65
C LEU A 122 7.36 -13.79 -19.05
N LEU A 123 6.72 -12.96 -19.88
CA LEU A 123 7.09 -12.75 -21.28
C LEU A 123 8.52 -12.16 -21.43
N PRO A 124 8.93 -11.15 -20.63
CA PRO A 124 10.30 -10.61 -20.71
C PRO A 124 11.37 -11.64 -20.32
N VAL A 125 11.07 -12.54 -19.37
CA VAL A 125 11.98 -13.63 -19.00
C VAL A 125 12.16 -14.60 -20.17
N PHE A 126 11.08 -15.01 -20.84
CA PHE A 126 11.18 -15.88 -22.00
C PHE A 126 11.91 -15.22 -23.17
N LEU A 127 11.66 -13.93 -23.42
CA LEU A 127 12.41 -13.18 -24.43
C LEU A 127 13.91 -13.15 -24.08
N GLY A 128 14.26 -12.90 -22.82
CA GLY A 128 15.65 -12.97 -22.35
C GLY A 128 16.27 -14.36 -22.53
N LEU A 129 15.52 -15.43 -22.23
CA LEU A 129 15.95 -16.81 -22.46
C LEU A 129 16.05 -17.16 -23.95
N GLY A 130 15.32 -16.48 -24.83
CA GLY A 130 15.47 -16.60 -26.28
C GLY A 130 16.89 -16.23 -26.76
N TRP A 131 17.60 -15.37 -26.01
CA TRP A 131 19.01 -15.03 -26.25
C TRP A 131 20.00 -16.03 -25.64
N TYR A 132 19.54 -17.09 -24.98
CA TYR A 132 20.39 -18.14 -24.40
C TYR A 132 21.48 -18.71 -25.34
N PRO A 133 21.23 -19.02 -26.63
CA PRO A 133 22.28 -19.55 -27.51
C PRO A 133 23.42 -18.54 -27.73
N ILE A 134 23.11 -17.24 -27.77
CA ILE A 134 24.10 -16.16 -27.87
C ILE A 134 24.84 -16.01 -26.55
N LEU A 135 24.13 -16.08 -25.42
CA LEU A 135 24.76 -16.01 -24.10
C LEU A 135 25.80 -17.12 -23.92
N LYS A 136 25.46 -18.35 -24.33
CA LYS A 136 26.35 -19.52 -24.20
C LYS A 136 27.68 -19.37 -24.94
N SER A 137 27.77 -18.55 -25.98
CA SER A 137 29.02 -18.30 -26.72
C SER A 137 29.86 -17.16 -26.13
N LEU A 138 29.38 -16.47 -25.09
CA LEU A 138 30.12 -15.39 -24.43
C LEU A 138 31.25 -15.93 -23.57
N SER A 139 32.38 -15.21 -23.55
CA SER A 139 33.49 -15.48 -22.63
C SER A 139 33.08 -15.19 -21.17
N ALA A 140 33.73 -15.83 -20.20
CA ALA A 140 33.49 -15.62 -18.76
C ALA A 140 33.49 -14.12 -18.35
N ARG A 141 34.39 -13.31 -18.92
CA ARG A 141 34.47 -11.87 -18.63
C ARG A 141 33.18 -11.10 -18.93
N TRP A 142 32.46 -11.47 -20.00
CA TRP A 142 31.20 -10.83 -20.37
C TRP A 142 30.06 -11.27 -19.45
N TYR A 143 30.06 -12.52 -19.01
CA TYR A 143 29.13 -13.00 -18.00
C TYR A 143 29.29 -12.24 -16.67
N ASP A 144 30.52 -12.09 -16.19
CA ASP A 144 30.81 -11.35 -14.96
C ASP A 144 30.41 -9.88 -15.08
N PHE A 145 30.63 -9.26 -16.24
CA PHE A 145 30.16 -7.90 -16.51
C PHE A 145 28.64 -7.78 -16.38
N PHE A 146 27.87 -8.59 -17.11
CA PHE A 146 26.41 -8.53 -17.04
C PHE A 146 25.87 -8.86 -15.66
N LEU A 147 26.48 -9.82 -14.95
CA LEU A 147 26.08 -10.18 -13.60
C LEU A 147 26.41 -9.08 -12.59
N SER A 148 27.56 -8.43 -12.71
CA SER A 148 27.88 -7.25 -11.89
C SER A 148 26.93 -6.08 -12.19
N PHE A 149 26.51 -5.92 -13.44
CA PHE A 149 25.54 -4.90 -13.85
C PHE A 149 24.15 -5.17 -13.27
N THR A 150 23.64 -6.41 -13.33
CA THR A 150 22.35 -6.76 -12.72
C THR A 150 22.39 -6.63 -11.21
N VAL A 151 23.48 -7.03 -10.56
CA VAL A 151 23.68 -6.79 -9.12
C VAL A 151 23.68 -5.30 -8.81
N GLY A 152 24.38 -4.48 -9.60
CA GLY A 152 24.36 -3.02 -9.46
C GLY A 152 22.96 -2.42 -9.60
N LEU A 153 22.18 -2.87 -10.59
CA LEU A 153 20.79 -2.45 -10.79
C LEU A 153 19.89 -2.87 -9.62
N LEU A 154 20.06 -4.09 -9.09
CA LEU A 154 19.30 -4.55 -7.94
C LEU A 154 19.61 -3.74 -6.68
N VAL A 155 20.88 -3.37 -6.46
CA VAL A 155 21.25 -2.47 -5.36
C VAL A 155 20.64 -1.08 -5.55
N LEU A 156 20.67 -0.54 -6.78
CA LEU A 156 20.05 0.74 -7.10
C LEU A 156 18.55 0.73 -6.82
N LEU A 157 17.84 -0.31 -7.28
CA LEU A 157 16.41 -0.50 -7.02
C LEU A 157 16.14 -0.62 -5.52
N GLY A 158 16.95 -1.38 -4.78
CA GLY A 158 16.80 -1.52 -3.33
C GLY A 158 16.94 -0.19 -2.59
N VAL A 159 17.91 0.65 -2.97
CA VAL A 159 18.09 1.99 -2.38
C VAL A 159 16.90 2.90 -2.69
N ASP A 160 16.43 2.88 -3.94
CA ASP A 160 15.29 3.69 -4.37
C ASP A 160 14.02 3.30 -3.63
N SER A 161 13.73 2.00 -3.53
CA SER A 161 12.57 1.50 -2.77
C SER A 161 12.62 1.85 -1.28
N VAL A 162 13.80 1.80 -0.64
CA VAL A 162 13.94 2.21 0.78
C VAL A 162 13.69 3.71 0.92
N LYS A 163 14.22 4.52 0.01
CA LYS A 163 14.00 5.98 0.02
C LYS A 163 12.52 6.31 -0.16
N GLU A 164 11.85 5.69 -1.13
CA GLU A 164 10.41 5.85 -1.37
C GLU A 164 9.60 5.46 -0.14
N ALA A 165 9.88 4.30 0.46
CA ALA A 165 9.20 3.84 1.67
C ALA A 165 9.38 4.82 2.87
N LEU A 166 10.56 5.43 3.00
CA LEU A 166 10.81 6.47 4.00
C LEU A 166 10.11 7.80 3.67
N GLN A 167 9.93 8.15 2.39
CA GLN A 167 9.19 9.35 2.00
C GLN A 167 7.68 9.20 2.28
N THR A 168 7.10 8.04 1.98
CA THR A 168 5.70 7.72 2.29
C THR A 168 5.42 7.70 3.81
N SER A 169 6.45 7.58 4.65
CA SER A 169 6.27 7.63 6.12
C SER A 169 5.62 8.92 6.62
N ALA A 170 5.77 10.03 5.89
CA ALA A 170 5.19 11.33 6.25
C ALA A 170 3.65 11.37 6.08
N GLU A 171 3.09 10.46 5.29
CA GLU A 171 1.66 10.39 4.97
C GLU A 171 0.91 9.35 5.84
N ALA A 172 1.62 8.62 6.69
CA ALA A 172 1.03 7.55 7.48
C ALA A 172 0.23 8.05 8.69
N PRO A 173 -0.85 7.32 9.09
CA PRO A 173 -1.64 7.66 10.26
C PRO A 173 -0.81 7.80 11.55
N ALA A 174 -1.14 8.81 12.35
CA ALA A 174 -0.47 9.07 13.63
C ALA A 174 -0.64 7.87 14.58
N GLY A 175 0.45 7.13 14.80
CA GLY A 175 0.42 5.91 15.61
C GLY A 175 1.30 4.79 15.05
N PHE A 176 1.63 4.83 13.76
CA PHE A 176 2.58 3.90 13.15
C PHE A 176 3.96 4.53 13.00
N ASN A 177 4.99 3.89 13.58
CA ASN A 177 6.38 4.25 13.30
C ASN A 177 6.83 3.54 12.02
N VAL A 178 6.56 4.17 10.87
CA VAL A 178 6.86 3.60 9.54
C VAL A 178 8.35 3.39 9.34
N THR A 179 9.21 4.25 9.90
CA THR A 179 10.67 4.03 9.87
C THR A 179 11.05 2.70 10.50
N LEU A 180 10.50 2.37 11.66
CA LEU A 180 10.73 1.08 12.31
C LEU A 180 10.18 -0.08 11.47
N LEU A 181 9.01 0.09 10.84
CA LEU A 181 8.42 -0.92 9.95
C LEU A 181 9.32 -1.19 8.73
N VAL A 182 9.91 -0.16 8.13
CA VAL A 182 10.86 -0.32 7.01
C VAL A 182 12.08 -1.13 7.45
N VAL A 183 12.66 -0.82 8.61
CA VAL A 183 13.81 -1.55 9.16
C VAL A 183 13.45 -3.02 9.42
N ILE A 184 12.32 -3.27 10.09
CA ILE A 184 11.83 -4.63 10.36
C ILE A 184 11.57 -5.37 9.04
N GLY A 185 10.92 -4.72 8.06
CA GLY A 185 10.64 -5.28 6.75
C GLY A 185 11.90 -5.67 5.98
N LEU A 186 12.97 -4.86 6.08
CA LEU A 186 14.26 -5.14 5.46
C LEU A 186 14.91 -6.39 6.08
N PHE A 187 14.97 -6.46 7.42
CA PHE A 187 15.50 -7.64 8.11
C PHE A 187 14.65 -8.89 7.86
N ALA A 188 13.32 -8.76 7.91
CA ALA A 188 12.40 -9.87 7.64
C ALA A 188 12.54 -10.39 6.21
N SER A 189 12.69 -9.51 5.22
CA SER A 189 12.94 -9.89 3.82
C SER A 189 14.28 -10.62 3.68
N PHE A 190 15.33 -10.11 4.30
CA PHE A 190 16.64 -10.75 4.28
C PHE A 190 16.62 -12.15 4.90
N ILE A 191 16.01 -12.29 6.09
CA ILE A 191 15.85 -13.58 6.76
C ILE A 191 15.02 -14.54 5.90
N SER A 192 13.91 -14.08 5.31
CA SER A 192 13.06 -14.89 4.43
C SER A 192 13.81 -15.38 3.20
N LEU A 193 14.61 -14.53 2.56
CA LEU A 193 15.46 -14.94 1.44
C LEU A 193 16.52 -15.96 1.87
N MET A 194 17.13 -15.79 3.05
CA MET A 194 18.13 -16.73 3.56
C MET A 194 17.53 -18.10 3.88
N THR A 195 16.33 -18.17 4.46
CA THR A 195 15.66 -19.45 4.78
C THR A 195 15.18 -20.17 3.53
N ILE A 196 14.56 -19.46 2.59
CA ILE A 196 14.08 -20.02 1.32
C ILE A 196 15.27 -20.39 0.42
N GLY A 197 16.27 -19.53 0.33
CA GLY A 197 17.48 -19.76 -0.46
C GLY A 197 18.32 -20.92 0.09
N GLY A 198 18.52 -20.98 1.41
CA GLY A 198 19.28 -22.05 2.06
C GLY A 198 18.63 -23.43 1.89
N SER A 199 17.29 -23.51 1.99
CA SER A 199 16.55 -24.77 1.78
C SER A 199 16.57 -25.22 0.31
N ALA A 200 16.46 -24.30 -0.65
CA ALA A 200 16.54 -24.61 -2.08
C ALA A 200 17.95 -25.11 -2.50
N ILE A 201 19.01 -24.55 -1.92
CA ILE A 201 20.39 -24.94 -2.22
C ILE A 201 20.75 -26.28 -1.56
N SER A 202 20.32 -26.50 -0.30
CA SER A 202 20.57 -27.75 0.43
C SER A 202 19.91 -28.96 -0.26
N SER A 203 18.67 -28.80 -0.76
CA SER A 203 17.95 -29.85 -1.49
C SER A 203 18.68 -30.35 -2.76
N LYS A 204 19.31 -29.44 -3.53
CA LYS A 204 20.09 -29.80 -4.73
C LYS A 204 21.36 -30.60 -4.41
N SER A 205 21.99 -30.34 -3.26
CA SER A 205 23.21 -31.05 -2.85
C SER A 205 22.95 -32.52 -2.42
N GLY A 206 21.76 -32.81 -1.88
CA GLY A 206 21.34 -34.15 -1.49
C GLY A 206 21.05 -35.08 -2.67
N VAL A 207 20.52 -34.55 -3.78
CA VAL A 207 20.26 -35.31 -5.01
C VAL A 207 21.56 -35.65 -5.73
N ALA A 208 22.51 -34.72 -5.80
CA ALA A 208 23.83 -34.95 -6.42
C ALA A 208 24.64 -36.02 -5.69
N ARG A 209 24.57 -36.09 -4.34
CA ARG A 209 25.25 -37.13 -3.55
C ARG A 209 24.62 -38.52 -3.69
N ARG A 210 23.31 -38.63 -3.92
CA ARG A 210 22.64 -39.93 -4.14
C ARG A 210 22.94 -40.53 -5.51
N GLY A 211 23.15 -39.71 -6.54
CA GLY A 211 23.58 -40.19 -7.87
C GLY A 211 25.00 -40.74 -7.90
N LEU A 212 25.89 -40.24 -7.04
CA LEU A 212 27.28 -40.72 -6.90
C LEU A 212 27.43 -41.98 -6.04
N ALA A 213 26.41 -42.35 -5.25
CA ALA A 213 26.42 -43.56 -4.44
C ALA A 213 25.89 -44.81 -5.18
N LEU A 214 25.45 -44.64 -6.43
CA LEU A 214 24.89 -45.70 -7.29
C LEU A 214 25.71 -45.93 -8.56
N ALA A 215 26.93 -45.39 -8.64
CA ALA A 215 27.88 -45.58 -9.75
C ALA A 215 29.15 -46.29 -9.26
#